data_AF-A0A2E8S2X9-F1
#
_entry.id   AF-A0A2E8S2X9-F1
#
_cell.length_a   1.000
_cell.length_b   1.000
_cell.length_c   1.000
_cell.angle_alpha   90.00
_cell.angle_beta   90.00
_cell.angle_gamma   90.00
#
_symmetry.space_group_name_H-M   'P 1'
#
loop_
_entity.id
_entity.type
_entity.pdbx_description
1 polymer ?
#
loop_
_entity_poly.entity_id
_entity_poly.type
_entity_poly.pdbx_seq_one_letter_code
_entity_poly.pdbx_strand_id
1 'polypeptide(L)'
;MALKLPDFRALLGSKKANDAEGVVVDSTHRVLVGITSGIMLVLTIGVVILINIVSTDYYQRFDLTRNNLNSLTPATVNLVRGMNEHGGIKITVFISKDLPRSIDLPGGVLPVRHVAQRFRDTLEEYAARGGGSVQIEYVKKDILDKAKRAKLPIFAGRLASKSSYGFRNHVIAAQFSYGTAVEKFPERDLSQLNPATLELQITRRLIKLKKRIETRDRYDHMLRVGMDIRDAVQACAKPIEEVGKDSGEALEKLLQNTQNRQAHFEKYRAIVDVLRERCEPIRGAVQEVGRTNAGADLEPLVGLANEFGLILDKLLGFLDGTGLPAEPQARMQEEMNALQAPVQLVGLAAGLTDRYEKLEKIPGESKVAFLCAGEAFCPFPQRESQIKDPDIRDNEVVRRVIGNLKGFEDAVNNINRKVGELFFGSHGYATVRVNAGDPIPNDVTALIIMRPAQPFDDESWYPVDQFILSGKPV
;
A
#
# COMPACT_ATOMS: atom_id res chain seq x y z
N MET A 1 -7.24 -27.84 -44.38
CA MET A 1 -8.36 -26.96 -44.80
C MET A 1 -7.73 -25.74 -45.46
N ALA A 2 -7.58 -25.78 -46.78
CA ALA A 2 -6.85 -24.78 -47.57
C ALA A 2 -7.87 -23.88 -48.29
N LEU A 3 -7.85 -22.58 -48.00
CA LEU A 3 -8.69 -21.60 -48.71
C LEU A 3 -8.00 -21.17 -50.00
N LYS A 4 -8.63 -21.56 -51.12
CA LYS A 4 -8.31 -21.18 -52.50
C LYS A 4 -8.64 -19.71 -52.74
N LEU A 5 -7.70 -18.98 -53.34
CA LEU A 5 -7.90 -17.66 -53.95
C LEU A 5 -8.75 -17.80 -55.25
N PRO A 6 -9.63 -16.84 -55.57
CA PRO A 6 -10.43 -16.89 -56.79
C PRO A 6 -9.64 -16.43 -58.03
N ASP A 7 -9.94 -17.12 -59.13
CA ASP A 7 -9.32 -17.06 -60.45
C ASP A 7 -9.79 -15.83 -61.26
N PHE A 8 -8.83 -15.02 -61.73
CA PHE A 8 -9.05 -13.71 -62.36
C PHE A 8 -9.45 -13.78 -63.85
N ARG A 9 -9.75 -14.98 -64.38
CA ARG A 9 -10.03 -15.22 -65.80
C ARG A 9 -11.44 -14.86 -66.29
N ALA A 10 -12.33 -14.38 -65.42
CA ALA A 10 -13.74 -14.16 -65.78
C ALA A 10 -14.10 -12.76 -66.32
N LEU A 11 -13.15 -11.83 -66.49
CA LEU A 11 -13.47 -10.44 -66.90
C LEU A 11 -13.05 -10.06 -68.33
N LEU A 12 -12.48 -10.97 -69.11
CA LEU A 12 -12.14 -10.73 -70.52
C LEU A 12 -13.04 -11.56 -71.44
N GLY A 13 -14.31 -11.14 -71.51
CA GLY A 13 -15.24 -11.57 -72.54
C GLY A 13 -14.83 -11.02 -73.90
N SER A 14 -14.29 -11.88 -74.76
CA SER A 14 -14.05 -11.64 -76.17
C SER A 14 -15.38 -11.38 -76.90
N LYS A 15 -15.65 -10.12 -77.27
CA LYS A 15 -16.66 -9.77 -78.26
C LYS A 15 -15.96 -9.29 -79.53
N LYS A 16 -16.08 -10.06 -80.61
CA LYS A 16 -15.67 -9.66 -81.97
C LYS A 16 -16.42 -8.39 -82.36
N ALA A 17 -15.69 -7.37 -82.79
CA ALA A 17 -16.23 -6.19 -83.42
C ALA A 17 -16.04 -6.33 -84.94
N ASN A 18 -17.16 -6.53 -85.64
CA ASN A 18 -17.30 -6.12 -87.03
C ASN A 18 -17.87 -4.70 -87.04
N ASP A 19 -17.55 -4.02 -88.13
CA ASP A 19 -18.21 -2.85 -88.71
C ASP A 19 -17.80 -1.46 -88.19
N ALA A 20 -17.36 -0.71 -89.20
CA ALA A 20 -16.89 0.64 -89.17
C ALA A 20 -18.08 1.61 -89.11
N GLU A 21 -17.97 2.63 -88.26
CA GLU A 21 -18.60 3.94 -88.52
C GLU A 21 -17.84 5.00 -87.73
N GLY A 22 -17.52 6.11 -88.41
CA GLY A 22 -16.63 7.15 -87.92
C GLY A 22 -17.21 7.91 -86.73
N VAL A 23 -16.40 8.06 -85.68
CA VAL A 23 -16.65 9.03 -84.61
C VAL A 23 -15.46 9.97 -84.58
N VAL A 24 -15.73 11.22 -84.98
CA VAL A 24 -14.82 12.36 -84.84
C VAL A 24 -14.56 12.55 -83.34
N VAL A 25 -13.34 12.24 -82.90
CA VAL A 25 -12.91 12.42 -81.50
C VAL A 25 -12.59 13.89 -81.27
N ASP A 26 -13.50 14.56 -80.56
CA ASP A 26 -13.34 15.93 -80.09
C ASP A 26 -12.11 16.07 -79.16
N SER A 27 -11.31 17.12 -79.41
CA SER A 27 -10.00 17.36 -78.79
C SER A 27 -10.07 17.69 -77.29
N THR A 28 -11.26 17.98 -76.78
CA THR A 28 -11.55 18.35 -75.38
C THR A 28 -11.39 17.18 -74.40
N HIS A 29 -11.53 15.92 -74.83
CA HIS A 29 -11.42 14.77 -73.94
C HIS A 29 -9.98 14.39 -73.54
N ARG A 30 -8.96 14.76 -74.32
CA ARG A 30 -7.55 14.48 -73.97
C ARG A 30 -7.00 15.44 -72.92
N VAL A 31 -7.51 16.67 -72.87
CA VAL A 31 -7.12 17.69 -71.89
C VAL A 31 -7.73 17.40 -70.52
N LEU A 32 -8.97 16.91 -70.47
CA LEU A 32 -9.66 16.61 -69.21
C LEU A 32 -9.07 15.40 -68.47
N VAL A 33 -8.59 14.37 -69.19
CA VAL A 33 -7.93 13.18 -68.59
C VAL A 33 -6.52 13.49 -68.09
N GLY A 34 -5.81 14.45 -68.71
CA GLY A 34 -4.51 14.92 -68.23
C GLY A 34 -4.60 15.69 -66.91
N ILE A 35 -5.65 16.51 -66.74
CA ILE A 35 -5.88 17.30 -65.51
C ILE A 35 -6.20 16.39 -64.32
N THR A 36 -7.03 15.36 -64.50
CA THR A 36 -7.38 14.43 -63.40
C THR A 36 -6.19 13.59 -62.93
N SER A 37 -5.31 13.20 -63.84
CA SER A 37 -4.08 12.47 -63.53
C SER A 37 -3.04 13.36 -62.83
N GLY A 38 -2.93 14.62 -63.23
CA GLY A 38 -2.06 15.61 -62.56
C GLY A 38 -2.51 15.90 -61.13
N ILE A 39 -3.82 16.06 -60.90
CA ILE A 39 -4.39 16.28 -59.56
C ILE A 39 -4.10 15.08 -58.64
N MET A 40 -4.29 13.85 -59.12
CA MET A 40 -3.98 12.64 -58.33
C MET A 40 -2.50 12.54 -57.96
N LEU A 41 -1.59 12.92 -58.86
CA LEU A 41 -0.15 12.92 -58.57
C LEU A 41 0.19 13.93 -57.46
N VAL A 42 -0.34 15.15 -57.56
CA VAL A 42 -0.12 16.20 -56.55
C VAL A 42 -0.73 15.81 -55.20
N LEU A 43 -1.93 15.22 -55.20
CA LEU A 43 -2.57 14.68 -53.99
C LEU A 43 -1.72 13.58 -53.35
N THR A 44 -1.19 12.67 -54.15
CA THR A 44 -0.35 11.56 -53.66
C THR A 44 0.95 12.09 -53.04
N ILE A 45 1.62 13.03 -53.72
CA ILE A 45 2.83 13.69 -53.20
C ILE A 45 2.50 14.46 -51.92
N GLY A 46 1.38 15.18 -51.89
CA GLY A 46 0.90 15.90 -50.72
C GLY A 46 0.65 14.98 -49.53
N VAL A 47 0.00 13.83 -49.75
CA VAL A 47 -0.21 12.80 -48.72
C VAL A 47 1.12 12.23 -48.22
N VAL A 48 2.10 11.96 -49.10
CA VAL A 48 3.42 11.47 -48.68
C VAL A 48 4.16 12.50 -47.84
N ILE A 49 4.10 13.78 -48.21
CA ILE A 49 4.70 14.87 -47.43
C ILE A 49 3.98 15.01 -46.08
N LEU A 50 2.65 14.95 -46.06
CA LEU A 50 1.84 15.03 -44.84
C LEU A 50 2.16 13.84 -43.91
N ILE A 51 2.25 12.63 -44.45
CA ILE A 51 2.65 11.44 -43.69
C ILE A 51 4.05 11.62 -43.11
N ASN A 52 4.99 12.20 -43.87
CA ASN A 52 6.35 12.43 -43.38
C ASN A 52 6.37 13.45 -42.22
N ILE A 53 5.60 14.54 -42.33
CA ILE A 53 5.47 15.56 -41.27
C ILE A 53 4.76 14.99 -40.02
N VAL A 54 3.66 14.26 -40.21
CA VAL A 54 2.95 13.62 -39.09
C VAL A 54 3.80 12.51 -38.47
N SER A 55 4.61 11.81 -39.26
CA SER A 55 5.53 10.78 -38.78
C SER A 55 6.69 11.36 -37.98
N THR A 56 7.10 12.62 -38.18
CA THR A 56 8.13 13.24 -37.34
C THR A 56 7.63 13.58 -35.94
N ASP A 57 6.34 13.92 -35.79
CA ASP A 57 5.76 14.33 -34.50
C ASP A 57 5.02 13.20 -33.76
N TYR A 58 4.56 12.16 -34.47
CA TYR A 58 3.72 11.08 -33.92
C TYR A 58 4.28 9.69 -34.27
N TYR A 59 5.47 9.37 -33.76
CA TYR A 59 6.13 8.08 -34.00
C TYR A 59 5.48 6.93 -33.18
N GLN A 60 4.34 6.41 -33.63
CA GLN A 60 3.81 5.14 -33.11
C GLN A 60 4.50 3.96 -33.80
N ARG A 61 5.37 3.26 -33.06
CA ARG A 61 5.94 1.99 -33.50
C ARG A 61 4.84 0.91 -33.49
N PHE A 62 4.29 0.58 -34.65
CA PHE A 62 3.47 -0.62 -34.82
C PHE A 62 4.40 -1.84 -34.86
N ASP A 63 4.33 -2.69 -33.82
CA ASP A 63 5.05 -3.95 -33.76
C ASP A 63 4.37 -4.97 -34.69
N LEU A 64 4.98 -5.28 -35.83
CA LEU A 64 4.47 -6.25 -36.81
C LEU A 64 4.91 -7.69 -36.49
N THR A 65 5.51 -7.95 -35.32
CA THR A 65 5.90 -9.31 -34.93
C THR A 65 4.69 -10.15 -34.55
N ARG A 66 4.70 -11.43 -34.93
CA ARG A 66 3.55 -12.37 -34.86
C ARG A 66 2.93 -12.54 -33.46
N ASN A 67 3.61 -12.10 -32.40
CA ASN A 67 3.24 -12.25 -30.99
C ASN A 67 3.35 -10.95 -30.17
N ASN A 68 3.50 -9.77 -30.77
CA ASN A 68 3.70 -8.50 -30.03
C ASN A 68 4.84 -8.56 -28.99
N LEU A 69 5.92 -9.29 -29.29
CA LEU A 69 7.00 -9.59 -28.33
C LEU A 69 7.80 -8.34 -27.92
N ASN A 70 7.63 -7.22 -28.62
CA ASN A 70 8.29 -5.95 -28.33
C ASN A 70 7.29 -4.88 -27.87
N SER A 71 6.17 -5.33 -27.30
CA SER A 71 5.12 -4.46 -26.81
C SER A 71 4.81 -4.75 -25.33
N LEU A 72 4.76 -3.71 -24.50
CA LEU A 72 4.27 -3.80 -23.14
C LEU A 72 2.82 -4.28 -23.13
N THR A 73 2.50 -5.14 -22.17
CA THR A 73 1.13 -5.60 -21.95
C THR A 73 0.22 -4.42 -21.56
N PRO A 74 -1.10 -4.50 -21.87
CA PRO A 74 -2.05 -3.45 -21.48
C PRO A 74 -2.07 -3.18 -19.96
N ALA A 75 -1.90 -4.23 -19.15
CA ALA A 75 -1.81 -4.12 -17.70
C ALA A 75 -0.61 -3.26 -17.26
N THR A 76 0.57 -3.49 -17.85
CA THR A 76 1.77 -2.67 -17.60
C THR A 76 1.55 -1.21 -18.03
N VAL A 77 0.95 -0.98 -19.20
CA VAL A 77 0.68 0.38 -19.70
C VAL A 77 -0.26 1.14 -18.75
N ASN A 78 -1.34 0.49 -18.30
CA ASN A 78 -2.30 1.10 -17.37
C ASN A 78 -1.66 1.42 -16.01
N LEU A 79 -0.82 0.51 -15.49
CA LEU A 79 -0.07 0.75 -14.26
C LEU A 79 0.79 2.02 -14.36
N VAL A 80 1.62 2.11 -15.41
CA VAL A 80 2.59 3.19 -15.59
C VAL A 80 1.89 4.54 -15.79
N ARG A 81 0.79 4.57 -16.57
CA ARG A 81 -0.02 5.78 -16.75
C ARG A 81 -0.65 6.25 -15.44
N GLY A 82 -1.13 5.31 -14.62
CA GLY A 82 -1.66 5.58 -13.28
C GLY A 82 -0.61 5.94 -12.22
N MET A 83 0.65 6.13 -12.59
CA MET A 83 1.72 6.60 -11.70
C MET A 83 2.10 8.08 -11.96
N ASN A 84 1.23 8.86 -12.62
CA ASN A 84 1.44 10.30 -12.80
C ASN A 84 1.16 11.12 -11.53
N GLU A 85 0.34 10.60 -10.61
CA GLU A 85 -0.20 11.33 -9.46
C GLU A 85 0.88 11.86 -8.49
N HIS A 86 2.04 11.19 -8.40
CA HIS A 86 3.15 11.57 -7.50
C HIS A 86 4.40 12.05 -8.26
N GLY A 87 4.22 12.75 -9.38
CA GLY A 87 5.32 13.38 -10.13
C GLY A 87 6.05 12.46 -11.12
N GLY A 88 5.47 11.28 -11.41
CA GLY A 88 6.01 10.33 -12.37
C GLY A 88 7.23 9.54 -11.87
N ILE A 89 7.62 8.56 -12.67
CA ILE A 89 8.74 7.64 -12.44
C ILE A 89 9.98 8.21 -13.10
N LYS A 90 11.06 8.39 -12.33
CA LYS A 90 12.38 8.70 -12.84
C LYS A 90 13.25 7.44 -12.91
N ILE A 91 13.69 7.07 -14.11
CA ILE A 91 14.55 5.92 -14.38
C ILE A 91 15.96 6.41 -14.70
N THR A 92 16.91 6.20 -13.80
CA THR A 92 18.32 6.52 -14.02
C THR A 92 19.06 5.27 -14.50
N VAL A 93 19.58 5.30 -15.72
CA VAL A 93 20.16 4.13 -16.41
C VAL A 93 21.69 4.21 -16.44
N PHE A 94 22.32 3.11 -16.03
CA PHE A 94 23.76 2.93 -15.93
C PHE A 94 24.19 1.82 -16.89
N ILE A 95 24.74 2.20 -18.04
CA ILE A 95 25.27 1.25 -19.03
C ILE A 95 26.67 1.68 -19.44
N SER A 96 27.68 0.84 -19.18
CA SER A 96 29.06 1.08 -19.63
C SER A 96 29.13 1.20 -21.16
N LYS A 97 30.01 2.06 -21.68
CA LYS A 97 30.18 2.26 -23.13
C LYS A 97 30.89 1.07 -23.81
N ASP A 98 31.80 0.44 -23.08
CA ASP A 98 32.75 -0.56 -23.55
C ASP A 98 32.33 -1.99 -23.16
N LEU A 99 31.07 -2.35 -23.36
CA LEU A 99 30.56 -3.68 -23.00
C LEU A 99 31.25 -4.81 -23.78
N PRO A 100 31.60 -5.92 -23.11
CA PRO A 100 32.09 -7.13 -23.77
C PRO A 100 31.02 -7.70 -24.70
N ARG A 101 31.43 -8.48 -25.70
CA ARG A 101 30.46 -9.10 -26.64
C ARG A 101 29.61 -10.14 -25.92
N SER A 102 30.24 -10.98 -25.12
CA SER A 102 29.61 -12.01 -24.31
C SER A 102 30.39 -12.26 -23.01
N ILE A 103 29.73 -12.92 -22.05
CA ILE A 103 30.34 -13.39 -20.80
C ILE A 103 29.95 -14.85 -20.61
N ASP A 104 30.90 -15.65 -20.13
CA ASP A 104 30.67 -17.03 -19.71
C ASP A 104 30.11 -17.03 -18.29
N LEU A 105 28.90 -17.55 -18.11
CA LEU A 105 28.26 -17.73 -16.80
C LEU A 105 28.07 -19.23 -16.51
N PRO A 106 27.98 -19.63 -15.22
CA PRO A 106 27.49 -20.96 -14.87
C PRO A 106 26.09 -21.16 -15.46
N GLY A 107 25.98 -21.94 -16.53
CA GLY A 107 24.72 -22.17 -17.26
C GLY A 107 24.64 -21.61 -18.69
N GLY A 108 25.70 -20.96 -19.22
CA GLY A 108 25.78 -20.61 -20.65
C GLY A 108 26.50 -19.31 -20.96
N VAL A 109 26.48 -18.93 -22.24
CA VAL A 109 27.10 -17.68 -22.75
C VAL A 109 26.04 -16.58 -22.84
N LEU A 110 26.24 -15.47 -22.14
CA LEU A 110 25.32 -14.33 -22.16
C LEU A 110 25.78 -13.28 -23.19
N PRO A 111 24.99 -12.98 -24.25
CA PRO A 111 25.32 -11.93 -25.22
C PRO A 111 25.03 -10.53 -24.64
N VAL A 112 25.97 -10.01 -23.86
CA VAL A 112 25.83 -8.78 -23.04
C VAL A 112 25.36 -7.57 -23.86
N ARG A 113 25.84 -7.38 -25.09
CA ARG A 113 25.42 -6.25 -25.93
C ARG A 113 23.95 -6.32 -26.34
N HIS A 114 23.46 -7.51 -26.67
CA HIS A 114 22.05 -7.72 -27.01
C HIS A 114 21.16 -7.50 -25.78
N VAL A 115 21.59 -8.00 -24.62
CA VAL A 115 20.90 -7.75 -23.35
C VAL A 115 20.82 -6.26 -23.03
N ALA A 116 21.91 -5.52 -23.17
CA ALA A 116 21.93 -4.07 -22.94
C ALA A 116 21.03 -3.31 -23.93
N GLN A 117 21.01 -3.72 -25.20
CA GLN A 117 20.14 -3.13 -26.20
C GLN A 117 18.67 -3.38 -25.86
N ARG A 118 18.31 -4.64 -25.61
CA ARG A 118 16.95 -5.01 -25.22
C ARG A 118 16.51 -4.27 -23.96
N PHE A 119 17.40 -4.13 -22.99
CA PHE A 119 17.12 -3.38 -21.78
C PHE A 119 16.76 -1.91 -22.06
N ARG A 120 17.53 -1.23 -22.91
CA ARG A 120 17.21 0.13 -23.35
C ARG A 120 15.89 0.20 -24.09
N ASP A 121 15.69 -0.68 -25.07
CA ASP A 121 14.48 -0.70 -25.90
C ASP A 121 13.22 -0.86 -25.04
N THR A 122 13.25 -1.77 -24.06
CA THR A 122 12.15 -1.95 -23.11
C THR A 122 11.92 -0.69 -22.29
N LEU A 123 12.96 -0.09 -21.69
CA LEU A 123 12.79 1.14 -20.90
C LEU A 123 12.20 2.29 -21.73
N GLU A 124 12.70 2.50 -22.95
CA GLU A 124 12.19 3.51 -23.87
C GLU A 124 10.71 3.26 -24.22
N GLU A 125 10.29 2.00 -24.27
CA GLU A 125 8.88 1.65 -24.44
C GLU A 125 8.01 2.05 -23.24
N TYR A 126 8.51 1.88 -22.00
CA TYR A 126 7.84 2.40 -20.80
C TYR A 126 7.69 3.92 -20.88
N ALA A 127 8.71 4.65 -21.35
CA ALA A 127 8.63 6.09 -21.57
C ALA A 127 7.59 6.49 -22.62
N ALA A 128 7.61 5.83 -23.78
CA ALA A 128 6.71 6.14 -24.88
C ALA A 128 5.23 5.83 -24.55
N ARG A 129 4.96 4.68 -23.90
CA ARG A 129 3.59 4.26 -23.57
C ARG A 129 3.07 4.83 -22.25
N GLY A 130 3.96 5.28 -21.39
CA GLY A 130 3.66 5.84 -20.07
C GLY A 130 2.90 7.16 -20.09
N GLY A 131 2.78 7.84 -21.24
CA GLY A 131 1.97 9.07 -21.33
C GLY A 131 2.54 10.23 -20.51
N GLY A 132 3.87 10.34 -20.45
CA GLY A 132 4.57 11.37 -19.67
C GLY A 132 4.94 10.95 -18.24
N SER A 133 4.40 9.84 -17.72
CA SER A 133 4.71 9.35 -16.36
C SER A 133 6.11 8.81 -16.19
N VAL A 134 6.92 8.70 -17.24
CA VAL A 134 8.23 8.05 -17.17
C VAL A 134 9.28 8.94 -17.80
N GLN A 135 10.28 9.28 -17.01
CA GLN A 135 11.44 10.08 -17.42
C GLN A 135 12.69 9.22 -17.33
N ILE A 136 13.46 9.15 -18.42
CA ILE A 136 14.68 8.33 -18.47
C ILE A 136 15.91 9.23 -18.52
N GLU A 137 16.85 9.00 -17.61
CA GLU A 137 18.14 9.69 -17.55
C GLU A 137 19.29 8.70 -17.72
N TYR A 138 20.06 8.84 -18.80
CA TYR A 138 21.25 8.01 -19.04
C TYR A 138 22.51 8.66 -18.45
N VAL A 139 23.21 7.93 -17.58
CA VAL A 139 24.46 8.40 -16.97
C VAL A 139 25.61 8.32 -17.97
N LYS A 140 26.17 9.47 -18.36
CA LYS A 140 27.21 9.56 -19.41
C LYS A 140 28.66 9.60 -18.90
N LYS A 141 28.87 10.04 -17.66
CA LYS A 141 30.19 10.26 -17.01
C LYS A 141 30.26 9.54 -15.66
N ASP A 142 31.44 9.05 -15.30
CA ASP A 142 31.75 8.36 -14.03
C ASP A 142 30.76 7.24 -13.70
N ILE A 143 30.40 6.46 -14.73
CA ILE A 143 29.29 5.48 -14.68
C ILE A 143 29.53 4.46 -13.57
N LEU A 144 30.75 3.91 -13.48
CA LEU A 144 31.10 2.90 -12.48
C LEU A 144 31.06 3.47 -11.06
N ASP A 145 31.58 4.68 -10.85
CA ASP A 145 31.61 5.27 -9.50
C ASP A 145 30.21 5.67 -9.03
N LYS A 146 29.38 6.21 -9.93
CA LYS A 146 27.96 6.48 -9.64
C LYS A 146 27.18 5.19 -9.39
N ALA A 147 27.44 4.13 -10.16
CA ALA A 147 26.82 2.82 -9.95
C ALA A 147 27.22 2.19 -8.61
N LYS A 148 28.50 2.29 -8.20
CA LYS A 148 28.97 1.86 -6.88
C LYS A 148 28.27 2.61 -5.76
N ARG A 149 28.15 3.94 -5.85
CA ARG A 149 27.43 4.76 -4.87
C ARG A 149 25.95 4.37 -4.79
N ALA A 150 25.34 4.07 -5.94
CA ALA A 150 24.00 3.53 -6.01
C ALA A 150 23.89 2.06 -5.59
N LYS A 151 24.98 1.40 -5.17
CA LYS A 151 25.04 -0.03 -4.81
C LYS A 151 24.45 -0.93 -5.90
N LEU A 152 24.72 -0.63 -7.16
CA LEU A 152 24.29 -1.43 -8.31
C LEU A 152 25.31 -2.53 -8.60
N PRO A 153 24.87 -3.69 -9.12
CA PRO A 153 25.76 -4.79 -9.42
C PRO A 153 26.74 -4.45 -10.54
N ILE A 154 28.00 -4.77 -10.32
CA ILE A 154 29.11 -4.57 -11.26
C ILE A 154 29.69 -5.92 -11.60
N PHE A 155 29.99 -6.14 -12.88
CA PHE A 155 30.52 -7.40 -13.37
C PHE A 155 31.85 -7.17 -14.11
N ALA A 156 32.74 -8.16 -14.05
CA ALA A 156 33.97 -8.16 -14.81
C ALA A 156 33.78 -8.83 -16.17
N GLY A 157 34.26 -8.19 -17.24
CA GLY A 157 34.26 -8.72 -18.59
C GLY A 157 35.68 -8.76 -19.18
N ARG A 158 35.95 -9.73 -20.05
CA ARG A 158 37.18 -9.74 -20.86
C ARG A 158 37.00 -8.81 -22.05
N LEU A 159 37.91 -7.86 -22.21
CA LEU A 159 38.02 -7.08 -23.44
C LEU A 159 39.11 -7.67 -24.31
N ALA A 160 38.72 -8.18 -25.49
CA ALA A 160 39.67 -8.54 -26.53
C ALA A 160 40.27 -7.25 -27.12
N SER A 161 41.42 -6.83 -26.60
CA SER A 161 42.26 -5.79 -27.22
C SER A 161 43.50 -6.46 -27.81
N LYS A 162 43.97 -5.97 -28.96
CA LYS A 162 45.00 -6.59 -29.82
C LYS A 162 46.36 -6.89 -29.16
N SER A 163 46.61 -6.55 -27.89
CA SER A 163 47.91 -6.75 -27.24
C SER A 163 47.91 -6.97 -25.71
N SER A 164 46.77 -7.17 -25.04
CA SER A 164 46.77 -7.46 -23.58
C SER A 164 45.46 -8.09 -23.10
N TYR A 165 45.57 -9.18 -22.33
CA TYR A 165 44.46 -9.80 -21.60
C TYR A 165 44.18 -8.99 -20.33
N GLY A 166 43.14 -8.15 -20.35
CA GLY A 166 42.69 -7.39 -19.18
C GLY A 166 41.22 -7.63 -18.87
N PHE A 167 40.91 -7.82 -17.59
CA PHE A 167 39.54 -7.77 -17.08
C PHE A 167 39.17 -6.31 -16.79
N ARG A 168 38.00 -5.86 -17.25
CA ARG A 168 37.44 -4.56 -16.89
C ARG A 168 36.09 -4.72 -16.24
N ASN A 169 35.78 -3.80 -15.34
CA ASN A 169 34.49 -3.74 -14.67
C ASN A 169 33.49 -2.97 -15.51
N HIS A 170 32.26 -3.48 -15.58
CA HIS A 170 31.17 -2.91 -16.33
C HIS A 170 29.88 -2.95 -15.51
N VAL A 171 28.90 -2.15 -15.91
CA VAL A 171 27.57 -2.11 -15.30
C VAL A 171 26.48 -2.04 -16.37
N ILE A 172 25.40 -2.78 -16.14
CA ILE A 172 24.12 -2.66 -16.83
C ILE A 172 23.05 -2.72 -15.73
N ALA A 173 22.50 -1.57 -15.39
CA ALA A 173 21.48 -1.47 -14.36
C ALA A 173 20.66 -0.18 -14.53
N ALA A 174 19.51 -0.13 -13.88
CA ALA A 174 18.71 1.07 -13.71
C ALA A 174 18.24 1.22 -12.26
N GLN A 175 18.13 2.47 -11.85
CA GLN A 175 17.48 2.88 -10.62
C GLN A 175 16.14 3.51 -10.96
N PHE A 176 15.06 3.00 -10.37
CA PHE A 176 13.70 3.47 -10.53
C PHE A 176 13.34 4.29 -9.29
N SER A 177 12.95 5.54 -9.48
CA SER A 177 12.59 6.45 -8.39
C SER A 177 11.16 6.92 -8.60
N TYR A 178 10.36 6.89 -7.54
CA TYR A 178 8.96 7.34 -7.53
C TYR A 178 8.67 8.01 -6.19
N GLY A 179 8.44 9.33 -6.19
CA GLY A 179 8.46 10.11 -4.95
C GLY A 179 9.78 9.93 -4.19
N THR A 180 9.71 9.52 -2.93
CA THR A 180 10.89 9.19 -2.10
C THR A 180 11.33 7.73 -2.21
N ALA A 181 10.56 6.87 -2.88
CA ALA A 181 10.83 5.45 -2.97
C ALA A 181 11.80 5.16 -4.12
N VAL A 182 12.75 4.25 -3.87
CA VAL A 182 13.76 3.85 -4.85
C VAL A 182 13.84 2.32 -4.94
N GLU A 183 13.84 1.80 -6.16
CA GLU A 183 14.10 0.40 -6.48
C GLU A 183 15.24 0.29 -7.49
N LYS A 184 15.93 -0.85 -7.51
CA LYS A 184 17.08 -1.09 -8.37
C LYS A 184 16.87 -2.36 -9.17
N PHE A 185 17.36 -2.37 -10.40
CA PHE A 185 17.33 -3.55 -11.24
C PHE A 185 18.53 -3.60 -12.20
N PRO A 186 19.22 -4.74 -12.31
CA PRO A 186 19.04 -5.93 -11.48
C PRO A 186 19.51 -5.70 -10.03
N GLU A 187 19.03 -6.52 -9.10
CA GLU A 187 19.34 -6.33 -7.67
C GLU A 187 20.63 -7.04 -7.25
N ARG A 188 20.93 -8.20 -7.82
CA ARG A 188 22.09 -9.03 -7.42
C ARG A 188 23.13 -9.14 -8.52
N ASP A 189 22.73 -9.55 -9.71
CA ASP A 189 23.65 -9.83 -10.81
C ASP A 189 22.95 -9.73 -12.18
N LEU A 190 23.73 -9.88 -13.24
CA LEU A 190 23.26 -9.78 -14.62
C LEU A 190 22.28 -10.88 -15.05
N SER A 191 22.20 -12.03 -14.37
CA SER A 191 21.30 -13.13 -14.76
C SER A 191 19.83 -12.71 -14.73
N GLN A 192 19.48 -11.70 -13.94
CA GLN A 192 18.14 -11.13 -13.85
C GLN A 192 17.75 -10.32 -15.10
N LEU A 193 18.71 -9.90 -15.92
CA LEU A 193 18.46 -9.18 -17.19
C LEU A 193 18.12 -10.16 -18.33
N ASN A 194 17.21 -11.08 -18.07
CA ASN A 194 16.71 -11.99 -19.10
C ASN A 194 15.73 -11.24 -20.03
N PRO A 195 16.01 -11.14 -21.34
CA PRO A 195 15.13 -10.50 -22.33
C PRO A 195 13.66 -10.95 -22.28
N ALA A 196 13.42 -12.22 -21.95
CA ALA A 196 12.08 -12.82 -21.95
C ALA A 196 11.23 -12.42 -20.74
N THR A 197 11.85 -12.05 -19.61
CA THR A 197 11.13 -11.73 -18.35
C THR A 197 11.30 -10.27 -17.93
N LEU A 198 11.92 -9.46 -18.80
CA LEU A 198 12.34 -8.11 -18.48
C LEU A 198 11.17 -7.19 -18.10
N GLU A 199 10.08 -7.22 -18.87
CA GLU A 199 8.85 -6.47 -18.55
C GLU A 199 8.32 -6.87 -17.17
N LEU A 200 8.13 -8.16 -16.92
CA LEU A 200 7.60 -8.66 -15.66
C LEU A 200 8.44 -8.20 -14.46
N GLN A 201 9.77 -8.29 -14.58
CA GLN A 201 10.69 -7.88 -13.51
C GLN A 201 10.63 -6.37 -13.25
N ILE A 202 10.61 -5.54 -14.30
CA ILE A 202 10.49 -4.09 -14.18
C ILE A 202 9.12 -3.71 -13.60
N THR A 203 8.03 -4.24 -14.16
CA THR A 203 6.65 -4.01 -13.70
C THR A 203 6.48 -4.37 -12.22
N ARG A 204 7.04 -5.50 -11.76
CA ARG A 204 7.03 -5.85 -10.32
C ARG A 204 7.70 -4.82 -9.44
N ARG A 205 8.81 -4.21 -9.89
CA ARG A 205 9.49 -3.14 -9.14
C ARG A 205 8.65 -1.87 -9.10
N LEU A 206 7.99 -1.52 -10.21
CA LEU A 206 7.07 -0.38 -10.25
C LEU A 206 5.86 -0.59 -9.32
N ILE A 207 5.28 -1.79 -9.29
CA ILE A 207 4.21 -2.14 -8.33
C ILE A 207 4.71 -1.98 -6.89
N LYS A 208 5.91 -2.48 -6.57
CA LYS A 208 6.51 -2.29 -5.24
C LYS A 208 6.71 -0.82 -4.87
N LEU A 209 7.18 0.00 -5.82
CA LEU A 209 7.32 1.45 -5.63
C LEU A 209 5.98 2.11 -5.35
N LYS A 210 4.98 1.85 -6.20
CA LYS A 210 3.62 2.39 -6.06
C LYS A 210 3.03 2.04 -4.68
N LYS A 211 3.09 0.75 -4.32
CA LYS A 211 2.59 0.27 -3.02
C LYS A 211 3.27 0.95 -1.84
N ARG A 212 4.59 1.19 -1.88
CA ARG A 212 5.31 1.86 -0.79
C ARG A 212 4.85 3.30 -0.59
N ILE A 213 4.62 4.05 -1.68
CA ILE A 213 4.12 5.42 -1.59
C ILE A 213 2.67 5.44 -1.10
N GLU A 214 1.79 4.62 -1.67
CA GLU A 214 0.39 4.54 -1.24
C GLU A 214 0.26 4.12 0.24
N THR A 215 1.08 3.17 0.68
CA THR A 215 1.09 2.73 2.10
C THR A 215 1.55 3.86 3.02
N ARG A 216 2.56 4.64 2.59
CA ARG A 216 3.03 5.80 3.34
C ARG A 216 1.96 6.89 3.42
N ASP A 217 1.32 7.25 2.32
CA ASP A 217 0.28 8.28 2.32
C ASP A 217 -0.93 7.87 3.18
N ARG A 218 -1.30 6.58 3.13
CA ARG A 218 -2.33 6.01 4.00
C ARG A 218 -1.92 6.06 5.47
N TYR A 219 -0.66 5.75 5.78
CA TYR A 219 -0.13 5.81 7.14
C TYR A 219 -0.05 7.26 7.65
N ASP A 220 0.41 8.21 6.83
CA ASP A 220 0.45 9.64 7.15
C ASP A 220 -0.97 10.20 7.35
N HIS A 221 -1.95 9.70 6.59
CA HIS A 221 -3.37 10.01 6.83
C HIS A 221 -3.87 9.42 8.16
N MET A 222 -3.60 8.14 8.42
CA MET A 222 -3.97 7.47 9.67
C MET A 222 -3.38 8.17 10.90
N LEU A 223 -2.10 8.55 10.86
CA LEU A 223 -1.44 9.27 11.94
C LEU A 223 -2.04 10.65 12.17
N ARG A 224 -2.47 11.35 11.12
CA ARG A 224 -3.17 12.64 11.25
C ARG A 224 -4.50 12.47 11.97
N VAL A 225 -5.33 11.52 11.53
CA VAL A 225 -6.63 11.27 12.17
C VAL A 225 -6.46 10.80 13.62
N GLY A 226 -5.48 9.93 13.89
CA GLY A 226 -5.15 9.53 15.26
C GLY A 226 -4.67 10.70 16.14
N MET A 227 -3.96 11.66 15.54
CA MET A 227 -3.50 12.88 16.21
C MET A 227 -4.68 13.77 16.61
N ASP A 228 -5.65 13.93 15.70
CA ASP A 228 -6.84 14.74 15.95
C ASP A 228 -7.66 14.19 17.14
N ILE A 229 -7.81 12.86 17.23
CA ILE A 229 -8.45 12.22 18.39
C ILE A 229 -7.65 12.49 19.68
N ARG A 230 -6.34 12.30 19.63
CA ARG A 230 -5.47 12.54 20.79
C ARG A 230 -5.58 13.97 21.28
N ASP A 231 -5.49 14.93 20.37
CA ASP A 231 -5.48 16.34 20.68
C ASP A 231 -6.85 16.81 21.19
N ALA A 232 -7.95 16.32 20.61
CA ALA A 232 -9.30 16.60 21.10
C ALA A 232 -9.50 16.07 22.53
N VAL A 233 -9.10 14.83 22.82
CA VAL A 233 -9.24 14.24 24.16
C VAL A 233 -8.33 14.95 25.17
N GLN A 234 -7.09 15.26 24.82
CA GLN A 234 -6.17 16.01 25.68
C GLN A 234 -6.67 17.43 25.97
N ALA A 235 -7.15 18.15 24.96
CA ALA A 235 -7.69 19.50 25.12
C ALA A 235 -8.90 19.53 26.06
N CYS A 236 -9.74 18.49 26.00
CA CYS A 236 -10.88 18.30 26.89
C CYS A 236 -10.48 17.88 28.31
N ALA A 237 -9.46 17.02 28.47
CA ALA A 237 -9.02 16.54 29.78
C ALA A 237 -8.25 17.61 30.59
N LYS A 238 -7.60 18.55 29.92
CA LYS A 238 -6.72 19.54 30.57
C LYS A 238 -7.42 20.40 31.65
N PRO A 239 -8.62 20.98 31.44
CA PRO A 239 -9.34 21.69 32.50
C PRO A 239 -9.68 20.81 33.70
N ILE A 240 -9.98 19.53 33.47
CA ILE A 240 -10.28 18.55 34.52
C ILE A 240 -9.01 18.29 35.36
N GLU A 241 -7.86 18.12 34.70
CA GLU A 241 -6.57 17.93 35.35
C GLU A 241 -6.15 19.15 36.18
N GLU A 242 -6.37 20.36 35.67
CA GLU A 242 -6.06 21.62 36.37
C GLU A 242 -6.87 21.74 37.67
N VAL A 243 -8.19 21.52 37.61
CA VAL A 243 -9.06 21.48 38.82
C VAL A 243 -8.64 20.37 39.78
N GLY A 244 -8.25 19.21 39.25
CA GLY A 244 -7.79 18.07 40.03
C GLY A 244 -6.47 18.33 40.78
N LYS A 245 -5.51 19.03 40.17
CA LYS A 245 -4.24 19.43 40.82
C LYS A 245 -4.46 20.39 41.98
N ASP A 246 -5.32 21.38 41.77
CA ASP A 246 -5.69 22.37 42.79
C ASP A 246 -6.57 21.77 43.90
N SER A 247 -7.12 20.58 43.68
CA SER A 247 -7.96 19.95 44.69
C SER A 247 -7.17 19.47 45.90
N GLY A 248 -5.88 19.06 45.77
CA GLY A 248 -4.96 18.74 46.87
C GLY A 248 -5.44 17.71 47.91
N GLU A 249 -6.66 17.23 47.76
CA GLU A 249 -7.42 16.43 48.70
C GLU A 249 -7.32 15.00 48.23
N ALA A 250 -6.58 14.19 48.99
CA ALA A 250 -6.63 12.75 48.83
C ALA A 250 -8.10 12.30 48.83
N LEU A 251 -8.49 11.44 47.89
CA LEU A 251 -9.85 10.89 47.77
C LEU A 251 -10.41 10.47 49.14
N GLU A 252 -9.54 9.95 50.02
CA GLU A 252 -9.84 9.62 51.42
C GLU A 252 -10.48 10.76 52.23
N LYS A 253 -10.03 12.01 52.08
CA LYS A 253 -10.60 13.19 52.75
C LYS A 253 -11.97 13.60 52.19
N LEU A 254 -12.24 13.31 50.92
CA LEU A 254 -13.54 13.54 50.28
C LEU A 254 -14.56 12.51 50.76
N LEU A 255 -14.14 11.28 51.02
CA LEU A 255 -15.02 10.22 51.53
C LEU A 255 -15.50 10.50 52.96
N GLN A 256 -14.74 11.25 53.76
CA GLN A 256 -15.03 11.47 55.18
C GLN A 256 -16.09 12.55 55.47
N ASN A 257 -16.28 13.55 54.59
CA ASN A 257 -17.15 14.69 54.88
C ASN A 257 -17.97 15.12 53.64
N THR A 258 -19.29 15.20 53.80
CA THR A 258 -20.23 15.67 52.77
C THR A 258 -19.95 17.11 52.32
N GLN A 259 -19.53 18.01 53.22
CA GLN A 259 -19.17 19.38 52.85
C GLN A 259 -17.96 19.42 51.91
N ASN A 260 -16.96 18.56 52.13
CA ASN A 260 -15.78 18.47 51.27
C ASN A 260 -16.17 17.98 49.88
N ARG A 261 -17.06 16.99 49.77
CA ARG A 261 -17.58 16.52 48.47
C ARG A 261 -18.33 17.62 47.72
N GLN A 262 -19.19 18.36 48.42
CA GLN A 262 -19.92 19.48 47.80
C GLN A 262 -18.96 20.55 47.30
N ALA A 263 -17.99 20.96 48.11
CA ALA A 263 -16.97 21.93 47.70
C ALA A 263 -16.12 21.43 46.52
N HIS A 264 -15.83 20.13 46.46
CA HIS A 264 -15.14 19.51 45.33
C HIS A 264 -15.97 19.60 44.04
N PHE A 265 -17.25 19.24 44.08
CA PHE A 265 -18.12 19.32 42.90
C PHE A 265 -18.38 20.75 42.42
N GLU A 266 -18.44 21.74 43.32
CA GLU A 266 -18.56 23.15 42.93
C GLU A 266 -17.41 23.62 42.02
N LYS A 267 -16.18 23.12 42.26
CA LYS A 267 -15.04 23.43 41.40
C LYS A 267 -15.24 22.91 39.97
N TYR A 268 -15.79 21.71 39.82
CA TYR A 268 -16.10 21.15 38.51
C TYR A 268 -17.33 21.80 37.85
N ARG A 269 -18.35 22.19 38.64
CA ARG A 269 -19.50 22.97 38.14
C ARG A 269 -19.05 24.27 37.49
N ALA A 270 -18.04 24.95 38.05
CA ALA A 270 -17.50 26.19 37.52
C ALA A 270 -16.88 26.05 36.11
N ILE A 271 -16.54 24.83 35.67
CA ILE A 271 -15.92 24.59 34.35
C ILE A 271 -16.85 23.83 33.38
N VAL A 272 -18.11 23.55 33.72
CA VAL A 272 -19.03 22.77 32.88
C VAL A 272 -19.16 23.33 31.46
N ASP A 273 -19.33 24.64 31.32
CA ASP A 273 -19.46 25.26 29.99
C ASP A 273 -18.15 25.17 29.18
N VAL A 274 -17.00 25.32 29.86
CA VAL A 274 -15.67 25.13 29.24
C VAL A 274 -15.49 23.69 28.77
N LEU A 275 -15.96 22.71 29.56
CA LEU A 275 -15.91 21.30 29.17
C LEU A 275 -16.82 21.04 27.97
N ARG A 276 -18.06 21.54 27.96
CA ARG A 276 -18.95 21.36 26.81
C ARG A 276 -18.35 21.92 25.51
N GLU A 277 -17.71 23.08 25.57
CA GLU A 277 -17.05 23.69 24.42
C GLU A 277 -15.80 22.91 23.98
N ARG A 278 -14.89 22.59 24.91
CA ARG A 278 -13.60 21.96 24.58
C ARG A 278 -13.70 20.48 24.21
N CYS A 279 -14.76 19.80 24.63
CA CYS A 279 -14.94 18.36 24.41
C CYS A 279 -15.80 18.06 23.17
N GLU A 280 -16.45 19.07 22.57
CA GLU A 280 -17.23 18.94 21.33
C GLU A 280 -16.44 18.28 20.18
N PRO A 281 -15.16 18.63 19.94
CA PRO A 281 -14.39 18.08 18.82
C PRO A 281 -14.14 16.56 18.89
N ILE A 282 -14.28 15.93 20.07
CA ILE A 282 -14.05 14.49 20.25
C ILE A 282 -14.99 13.67 19.36
N ARG A 283 -16.28 14.04 19.30
CA ARG A 283 -17.26 13.33 18.49
C ARG A 283 -16.95 13.48 17.00
N GLY A 284 -16.55 14.67 16.56
CA GLY A 284 -16.14 14.92 15.18
C GLY A 284 -14.92 14.10 14.78
N ALA A 285 -13.88 14.10 15.62
CA ALA A 285 -12.66 13.33 15.39
C ALA A 285 -12.91 11.81 15.29
N VAL A 286 -13.79 11.27 16.15
CA VAL A 286 -14.17 9.85 16.10
C VAL A 286 -15.01 9.52 14.87
N GLN A 287 -15.95 10.38 14.48
CA GLN A 287 -16.77 10.16 13.29
C GLN A 287 -15.93 10.17 12.00
N GLU A 288 -14.89 10.98 11.94
CA GLU A 288 -13.97 11.01 10.80
C GLU A 288 -13.24 9.67 10.63
N VAL A 289 -12.86 9.00 11.72
CA VAL A 289 -12.29 7.63 11.63
C VAL A 289 -13.24 6.67 10.93
N GLY A 290 -14.53 6.69 11.28
CA GLY A 290 -15.55 5.82 10.67
C GLY A 290 -15.76 6.05 9.16
N ARG A 291 -15.35 7.22 8.65
CA ARG A 291 -15.37 7.53 7.21
C ARG A 291 -14.11 7.09 6.45
N THR A 292 -13.08 6.68 7.17
CA THR A 292 -11.77 6.35 6.60
C THR A 292 -11.53 4.85 6.59
N ASN A 293 -10.76 4.36 5.62
CA ASN A 293 -10.28 2.97 5.59
C ASN A 293 -9.25 2.64 6.70
N ALA A 294 -9.01 3.56 7.64
CA ALA A 294 -8.07 3.43 8.76
C ALA A 294 -8.74 2.90 10.05
N GLY A 295 -10.04 2.62 10.02
CA GLY A 295 -10.82 2.28 11.21
C GLY A 295 -10.28 1.11 12.03
N ALA A 296 -9.76 0.06 11.39
CA ALA A 296 -9.21 -1.11 12.10
C ALA A 296 -7.91 -0.80 12.87
N ASP A 297 -7.06 0.08 12.33
CA ASP A 297 -5.78 0.44 12.95
C ASP A 297 -5.95 1.47 14.08
N LEU A 298 -7.00 2.29 14.00
CA LEU A 298 -7.35 3.30 15.01
C LEU A 298 -8.39 2.80 16.03
N GLU A 299 -8.91 1.58 15.89
CA GLU A 299 -9.93 1.00 16.77
C GLU A 299 -9.57 1.13 18.27
N PRO A 300 -8.32 0.88 18.73
CA PRO A 300 -7.97 1.07 20.13
C PRO A 300 -8.05 2.53 20.60
N LEU A 301 -7.71 3.50 19.74
CA LEU A 301 -7.81 4.93 20.07
C LEU A 301 -9.28 5.37 20.10
N VAL A 302 -10.07 4.92 19.13
CA VAL A 302 -11.52 5.17 19.07
C VAL A 302 -12.22 4.59 20.30
N GLY A 303 -11.86 3.37 20.72
CA GLY A 303 -12.38 2.74 21.92
C GLY A 303 -12.16 3.60 23.17
N LEU A 304 -10.93 4.08 23.39
CA LEU A 304 -10.61 4.97 24.52
C LEU A 304 -11.32 6.32 24.43
N ALA A 305 -11.42 6.91 23.24
CA ALA A 305 -12.13 8.18 23.05
C ALA A 305 -13.63 8.06 23.33
N ASN A 306 -14.25 6.96 22.90
CA ASN A 306 -15.66 6.67 23.20
C ASN A 306 -15.88 6.44 24.70
N GLU A 307 -15.01 5.67 25.35
CA GLU A 307 -15.06 5.46 26.81
C GLU A 307 -14.92 6.78 27.57
N PHE A 308 -13.98 7.64 27.15
CA PHE A 308 -13.80 8.98 27.69
C PHE A 308 -15.08 9.82 27.54
N GLY A 309 -15.68 9.85 26.35
CA GLY A 309 -16.93 10.58 26.11
C GLY A 309 -18.09 10.09 26.97
N LEU A 310 -18.23 8.78 27.16
CA LEU A 310 -19.28 8.19 28.00
C LEU A 310 -19.14 8.57 29.48
N ILE A 311 -17.91 8.59 30.00
CA ILE A 311 -17.66 8.99 31.40
C ILE A 311 -17.89 10.50 31.55
N LEU A 312 -17.48 11.30 30.57
CA LEU A 312 -17.69 12.74 30.56
C LEU A 312 -19.19 13.09 30.56
N ASP A 313 -19.98 12.47 29.67
CA ASP A 313 -21.43 12.72 29.58
C ASP A 313 -22.13 12.39 30.91
N LYS A 314 -21.72 11.31 31.60
CA LYS A 314 -22.22 10.97 32.94
C LYS A 314 -21.82 12.00 34.00
N LEU A 315 -20.58 12.46 33.99
CA LEU A 315 -20.10 13.48 34.93
C LEU A 315 -20.86 14.81 34.73
N LEU A 316 -21.02 15.26 33.49
CA LEU A 316 -21.77 16.48 33.18
C LEU A 316 -23.24 16.36 33.63
N GLY A 317 -23.90 15.24 33.35
CA GLY A 317 -25.27 14.99 33.78
C GLY A 317 -25.43 15.04 35.32
N PHE A 318 -24.47 14.48 36.06
CA PHE A 318 -24.42 14.57 37.52
C PHE A 318 -24.22 16.02 38.00
N LEU A 319 -23.30 16.77 37.40
CA LEU A 319 -23.00 18.16 37.79
C LEU A 319 -24.19 19.09 37.54
N ASP A 320 -24.94 18.86 36.46
CA ASP A 320 -26.20 19.54 36.11
C ASP A 320 -27.38 19.14 37.04
N GLY A 321 -27.21 18.10 37.86
CA GLY A 321 -28.26 17.56 38.72
C GLY A 321 -29.35 16.79 37.95
N THR A 322 -29.12 16.50 36.67
CA THR A 322 -30.04 15.75 35.83
C THR A 322 -29.91 14.24 36.10
N GLY A 323 -31.04 13.56 36.31
CA GLY A 323 -31.04 12.09 36.40
C GLY A 323 -30.65 11.49 37.76
N LEU A 324 -30.45 12.30 38.80
CA LEU A 324 -30.15 11.79 40.15
C LEU A 324 -31.33 10.94 40.70
N PRO A 325 -31.10 9.69 41.15
CA PRO A 325 -32.12 8.80 41.68
C PRO A 325 -32.87 9.42 42.87
N ALA A 326 -34.14 9.05 43.06
CA ALA A 326 -34.84 9.42 44.30
C ALA A 326 -34.36 8.59 45.51
N GLU A 327 -33.85 7.38 45.26
CA GLU A 327 -33.39 6.49 46.33
C GLU A 327 -32.05 6.95 46.93
N PRO A 328 -31.91 7.04 48.26
CA PRO A 328 -30.68 7.47 48.92
C PRO A 328 -29.46 6.60 48.59
N GLN A 329 -29.65 5.29 48.48
CA GLN A 329 -28.55 4.35 48.18
C GLN A 329 -28.04 4.52 46.74
N ALA A 330 -28.95 4.63 45.78
CA ALA A 330 -28.60 4.86 44.38
C ALA A 330 -27.92 6.22 44.17
N ARG A 331 -28.37 7.28 44.87
CA ARG A 331 -27.70 8.59 44.85
C ARG A 331 -26.27 8.54 45.38
N MET A 332 -26.06 7.83 46.48
CA MET A 332 -24.71 7.71 47.05
C MET A 332 -23.77 6.95 46.12
N GLN A 333 -24.25 5.92 45.42
CA GLN A 333 -23.46 5.22 44.41
C GLN A 333 -23.06 6.15 43.25
N GLU A 334 -23.99 7.00 42.80
CA GLU A 334 -23.74 7.92 41.69
C GLU A 334 -22.80 9.07 42.08
N GLU A 335 -22.92 9.57 43.30
CA GLU A 335 -21.97 10.52 43.89
C GLU A 335 -20.56 9.94 43.97
N MET A 336 -20.43 8.67 44.36
CA MET A 336 -19.15 7.95 44.39
C MET A 336 -18.55 7.75 43.00
N ASN A 337 -19.39 7.44 42.00
CA ASN A 337 -18.94 7.33 40.61
C ASN A 337 -18.47 8.70 40.08
N ALA A 338 -19.21 9.78 40.39
CA ALA A 338 -18.87 11.14 39.98
C ALA A 338 -17.56 11.63 40.62
N LEU A 339 -17.25 11.23 41.86
CA LEU A 339 -15.97 11.51 42.50
C LEU A 339 -14.78 10.87 41.77
N GLN A 340 -14.96 9.68 41.19
CA GLN A 340 -13.89 8.96 40.50
C GLN A 340 -13.73 9.38 39.03
N ALA A 341 -14.79 9.93 38.41
CA ALA A 341 -14.81 10.26 37.00
C ALA A 341 -13.66 11.20 36.55
N PRO A 342 -13.30 12.29 37.26
CA PRO A 342 -12.17 13.14 36.87
C PRO A 342 -10.85 12.39 36.76
N VAL A 343 -10.56 11.51 37.72
CA VAL A 343 -9.34 10.69 37.73
C VAL A 343 -9.33 9.71 36.56
N GLN A 344 -10.48 9.07 36.28
CA GLN A 344 -10.63 8.15 35.15
C GLN A 344 -10.44 8.86 33.82
N LEU A 345 -11.03 10.05 33.63
CA LEU A 345 -10.91 10.85 32.41
C LEU A 345 -9.45 11.25 32.13
N VAL A 346 -8.74 11.76 33.14
CA VAL A 346 -7.31 12.10 33.00
C VAL A 346 -6.48 10.85 32.67
N GLY A 347 -6.76 9.72 33.34
CA GLY A 347 -6.09 8.45 33.06
C GLY A 347 -6.31 7.94 31.63
N LEU A 348 -7.54 8.03 31.12
CA LEU A 348 -7.88 7.66 29.75
C LEU A 348 -7.18 8.57 28.73
N ALA A 349 -7.15 9.89 28.97
CA ALA A 349 -6.45 10.84 28.10
C ALA A 349 -4.94 10.54 28.02
N ALA A 350 -4.31 10.22 29.17
CA ALA A 350 -2.91 9.81 29.22
C ALA A 350 -2.68 8.47 28.49
N GLY A 351 -3.53 7.47 28.72
CA GLY A 351 -3.45 6.17 28.06
C GLY A 351 -3.63 6.24 26.54
N LEU A 352 -4.51 7.14 26.08
CA LEU A 352 -4.72 7.40 24.65
C LEU A 352 -3.47 8.05 24.04
N THR A 353 -2.84 8.98 24.74
CA THR A 353 -1.57 9.61 24.32
C THR A 353 -0.44 8.60 24.18
N ASP A 354 -0.25 7.73 25.18
CA ASP A 354 0.76 6.66 25.12
C ASP A 354 0.53 5.70 23.94
N ARG A 355 -0.74 5.34 23.66
CA ARG A 355 -1.08 4.52 22.51
C ARG A 355 -0.78 5.22 21.19
N TYR A 356 -1.11 6.51 21.07
CA TYR A 356 -0.79 7.29 19.88
C TYR A 356 0.72 7.35 19.64
N GLU A 357 1.52 7.64 20.67
CA GLU A 357 2.98 7.69 20.53
C GLU A 357 3.57 6.34 20.09
N LYS A 358 2.98 5.22 20.56
CA LYS A 358 3.37 3.89 20.08
C LYS A 358 3.02 3.69 18.61
N LEU A 359 1.85 4.17 18.16
CA LEU A 359 1.46 4.13 16.75
C LEU A 359 2.39 4.97 15.87
N GLU A 360 2.79 6.16 16.32
CA GLU A 360 3.75 7.04 15.64
C GLU A 360 5.15 6.41 15.54
N LYS A 361 5.55 5.64 16.58
CA LYS A 361 6.83 4.93 16.66
C LYS A 361 6.85 3.59 15.93
N ILE A 362 5.74 3.13 15.37
CA ILE A 362 5.69 2.01 14.43
C ILE A 362 5.82 2.64 13.05
N PRO A 363 7.01 2.76 12.42
CA PRO A 363 7.12 3.24 11.05
C PRO A 363 6.08 2.54 10.19
N GLY A 364 5.51 3.18 9.16
CA GLY A 364 4.44 2.62 8.32
C GLY A 364 4.74 1.23 7.72
N GLU A 365 4.62 0.20 8.55
CA GLU A 365 5.35 -1.04 8.39
C GLU A 365 4.47 -2.16 7.88
N SER A 366 5.18 -3.04 7.23
CA SER A 366 4.72 -4.29 6.66
C SER A 366 3.97 -5.10 7.74
N LYS A 367 2.64 -5.23 7.62
CA LYS A 367 1.86 -6.08 8.53
C LYS A 367 2.21 -7.54 8.31
N VAL A 368 2.61 -8.23 9.37
CA VAL A 368 2.87 -9.67 9.34
C VAL A 368 1.68 -10.37 9.98
N ALA A 369 0.98 -11.20 9.21
CA ALA A 369 -0.13 -11.99 9.73
C ALA A 369 0.39 -13.31 10.31
N PHE A 370 -0.19 -13.74 11.42
CA PHE A 370 -0.02 -15.09 11.95
C PHE A 370 -1.29 -15.87 11.75
N LEU A 371 -1.19 -16.97 11.02
CA LEU A 371 -2.28 -17.91 10.88
C LEU A 371 -2.36 -18.77 12.16
N CYS A 372 -3.33 -18.47 13.01
CA CYS A 372 -3.55 -19.15 14.26
C CYS A 372 -4.64 -20.21 14.10
N ALA A 373 -4.22 -21.49 14.13
CA ALA A 373 -5.09 -22.64 13.98
C ALA A 373 -4.97 -23.58 15.20
N GLY A 374 -6.05 -23.73 15.96
CA GLY A 374 -6.11 -24.65 17.11
C GLY A 374 -5.11 -24.33 18.22
N GLU A 375 -4.40 -25.37 18.71
CA GLU A 375 -3.38 -25.29 19.78
C GLU A 375 -1.99 -24.81 19.31
N ALA A 376 -1.87 -24.34 18.08
CA ALA A 376 -0.62 -23.77 17.58
C ALA A 376 -0.19 -22.55 18.41
N PHE A 377 1.13 -22.35 18.58
CA PHE A 377 1.65 -21.15 19.22
C PHE A 377 1.21 -19.92 18.41
N CYS A 378 0.37 -19.09 19.03
CA CYS A 378 -0.14 -17.85 18.47
C CYS A 378 0.36 -16.70 19.35
N PRO A 379 1.12 -15.72 18.81
CA PRO A 379 1.66 -14.60 19.58
C PRO A 379 0.57 -13.54 19.89
N PHE A 380 -0.67 -14.00 20.11
CA PHE A 380 -1.85 -13.21 20.41
C PHE A 380 -2.66 -13.90 21.50
N PRO A 381 -3.33 -13.14 22.38
CA PRO A 381 -4.24 -13.71 23.37
C PRO A 381 -5.36 -14.51 22.68
N GLN A 382 -5.86 -15.54 23.35
CA GLN A 382 -7.06 -16.25 22.88
C GLN A 382 -8.30 -15.35 23.12
N ARG A 383 -9.24 -15.33 22.16
CA ARG A 383 -10.46 -14.50 22.24
C ARG A 383 -11.53 -15.10 23.15
N GLU A 384 -11.59 -16.42 23.23
CA GLU A 384 -12.55 -17.15 24.06
C GLU A 384 -11.81 -17.86 25.17
N SER A 385 -12.29 -17.67 26.41
CA SER A 385 -11.75 -18.44 27.53
C SER A 385 -12.06 -19.91 27.32
N GLN A 386 -11.03 -20.74 27.35
CA GLN A 386 -11.20 -22.19 27.31
C GLN A 386 -11.87 -22.71 28.61
N ILE A 387 -11.96 -21.86 29.63
CA ILE A 387 -12.68 -22.12 30.87
C ILE A 387 -14.15 -21.79 30.62
N LYS A 388 -14.92 -22.80 30.19
CA LYS A 388 -16.38 -22.71 30.18
C LYS A 388 -16.84 -22.57 31.64
N ASP A 389 -17.43 -21.43 32.02
CA ASP A 389 -18.02 -21.24 33.34
C ASP A 389 -19.16 -22.27 33.49
N PRO A 390 -18.99 -23.33 34.32
CA PRO A 390 -20.07 -24.28 34.52
C PRO A 390 -21.16 -23.58 35.36
N ASP A 391 -22.42 -23.95 35.15
CA ASP A 391 -23.58 -23.42 35.89
C ASP A 391 -23.60 -23.93 37.34
N ILE A 392 -22.59 -23.55 38.12
CA ILE A 392 -22.35 -24.02 39.49
C ILE A 392 -22.25 -22.78 40.36
N ARG A 393 -23.41 -22.18 40.63
CA ARG A 393 -23.53 -20.93 41.37
C ARG A 393 -23.17 -21.06 42.86
N ASP A 394 -23.07 -22.27 43.43
CA ASP A 394 -23.09 -22.44 44.90
C ASP A 394 -21.83 -23.06 45.55
N ASN A 395 -20.69 -23.21 44.87
CA ASN A 395 -19.47 -23.77 45.49
C ASN A 395 -18.30 -22.77 45.52
N GLU A 396 -17.93 -22.33 46.73
CA GLU A 396 -16.84 -21.36 46.98
C GLU A 396 -15.46 -21.87 46.52
N VAL A 397 -15.22 -23.18 46.62
CA VAL A 397 -13.98 -23.82 46.16
C VAL A 397 -13.89 -23.75 44.63
N VAL A 398 -15.01 -23.98 43.93
CA VAL A 398 -15.08 -23.90 42.47
C VAL A 398 -14.82 -22.47 41.99
N ARG A 399 -15.38 -21.45 42.66
CA ARG A 399 -15.09 -20.03 42.33
C ARG A 399 -13.62 -19.69 42.51
N ARG A 400 -12.97 -20.17 43.58
CA ARG A 400 -11.54 -19.93 43.83
C ARG A 400 -10.65 -20.60 42.78
N VAL A 401 -10.99 -21.84 42.39
CA VAL A 401 -10.27 -22.56 41.33
C VAL A 401 -10.44 -21.87 39.98
N ILE A 402 -11.66 -21.47 39.61
CA ILE A 402 -11.92 -20.71 38.37
C ILE A 402 -11.17 -19.38 38.39
N GLY A 403 -11.15 -18.65 39.52
CA GLY A 403 -10.39 -17.41 39.66
C GLY A 403 -8.88 -17.59 39.44
N ASN A 404 -8.30 -18.65 40.01
CA ASN A 404 -6.88 -18.97 39.80
C ASN A 404 -6.59 -19.37 38.34
N LEU A 405 -7.49 -20.12 37.70
CA LEU A 405 -7.36 -20.51 36.29
C LEU A 405 -7.47 -19.30 35.36
N LYS A 406 -8.41 -18.38 35.60
CA LYS A 406 -8.53 -17.11 34.87
C LYS A 406 -7.27 -16.24 35.05
N GLY A 407 -6.74 -16.15 36.28
CA GLY A 407 -5.49 -15.43 36.54
C GLY A 407 -4.27 -16.03 35.82
N PHE A 408 -4.22 -17.35 35.66
CA PHE A 408 -3.19 -18.00 34.85
C PHE A 408 -3.37 -17.73 33.34
N GLU A 409 -4.60 -17.79 32.84
CA GLU A 409 -4.94 -17.43 31.46
C GLU A 409 -4.52 -15.99 31.13
N ASP A 410 -4.82 -15.04 32.01
CA ASP A 410 -4.41 -13.64 31.87
C ASP A 410 -2.89 -13.48 31.85
N ALA A 411 -2.16 -14.22 32.70
CA ALA A 411 -0.70 -14.19 32.73
C ALA A 411 -0.10 -14.71 31.41
N VAL A 412 -0.62 -15.82 30.87
CA VAL A 412 -0.19 -16.38 29.59
C VAL A 412 -0.50 -15.42 28.44
N ASN A 413 -1.70 -14.85 28.41
CA ASN A 413 -2.12 -13.86 27.42
C ASN A 413 -1.21 -12.62 27.43
N ASN A 414 -0.81 -12.16 28.62
CA ASN A 414 0.07 -11.01 28.77
C ASN A 414 1.51 -11.31 28.30
N ILE A 415 2.01 -12.53 28.55
CA ILE A 415 3.31 -12.99 28.02
C ILE A 415 3.27 -13.04 26.49
N ASN A 416 2.24 -13.66 25.90
CA ASN A 416 2.13 -13.77 24.44
C ASN A 416 2.08 -12.39 23.76
N ARG A 417 1.34 -11.43 24.33
CA ARG A 417 1.33 -10.04 23.86
C ARG A 417 2.72 -9.40 23.93
N LYS A 418 3.40 -9.52 25.08
CA LYS A 418 4.76 -8.97 25.24
C LYS A 418 5.77 -9.60 24.28
N VAL A 419 5.71 -10.91 24.07
CA VAL A 419 6.57 -11.62 23.12
C VAL A 419 6.32 -11.12 21.70
N GLY A 420 5.05 -10.98 21.30
CA GLY A 420 4.69 -10.40 20.00
C GLY A 420 5.25 -8.98 19.81
N GLU A 421 5.03 -8.11 20.79
CA GLU A 421 5.51 -6.72 20.79
C GLU A 421 7.05 -6.62 20.79
N LEU A 422 7.74 -7.42 21.61
CA LEU A 422 9.20 -7.39 21.70
C LEU A 422 9.89 -7.96 20.47
N PHE A 423 9.33 -8.98 19.82
CA PHE A 423 9.97 -9.58 18.64
C PHE A 423 9.64 -8.81 17.37
N PHE A 424 8.39 -8.45 17.15
CA PHE A 424 7.97 -7.86 15.88
C PHE A 424 7.85 -6.34 15.98
N GLY A 425 7.28 -5.82 17.06
CA GLY A 425 7.18 -4.38 17.29
C GLY A 425 8.54 -3.68 17.37
N SER A 426 9.54 -4.29 18.02
CA SER A 426 10.90 -3.71 18.08
C SER A 426 11.64 -3.69 16.74
N HIS A 427 11.30 -4.62 15.83
CA HIS A 427 11.87 -4.71 14.49
C HIS A 427 11.04 -3.98 13.45
N GLY A 428 9.99 -3.32 13.92
CA GLY A 428 9.16 -2.56 13.04
C GLY A 428 8.24 -3.42 12.17
N TYR A 429 7.46 -4.28 12.80
CA TYR A 429 6.39 -5.01 12.14
C TYR A 429 5.15 -4.96 13.02
N ALA A 430 4.05 -4.46 12.47
CA ALA A 430 2.74 -4.66 13.05
C ALA A 430 2.33 -6.12 12.84
N THR A 431 1.82 -6.78 13.88
CA THR A 431 1.39 -8.18 13.80
C THR A 431 -0.14 -8.25 13.79
N VAL A 432 -0.69 -9.12 12.94
CA VAL A 432 -2.14 -9.36 12.85
C VAL A 432 -2.44 -10.83 13.08
N ARG A 433 -3.46 -11.15 13.88
CA ARG A 433 -3.97 -12.52 14.01
C ARG A 433 -4.94 -12.80 12.86
N VAL A 434 -4.77 -13.92 12.18
CA VAL A 434 -5.74 -14.47 11.22
C VAL A 434 -6.08 -15.88 11.66
N ASN A 435 -7.36 -16.24 11.79
CA ASN A 435 -7.71 -17.63 12.09
C ASN A 435 -7.81 -18.44 10.79
N ALA A 436 -7.71 -19.76 10.91
CA ALA A 436 -7.94 -20.66 9.79
C ALA A 436 -9.35 -20.44 9.19
N GLY A 437 -9.45 -20.33 7.86
CA GLY A 437 -10.69 -20.04 7.14
C GLY A 437 -11.01 -18.55 6.96
N ASP A 438 -10.47 -17.68 7.83
CA ASP A 438 -10.73 -16.23 7.73
C ASP A 438 -9.99 -15.61 6.53
N PRO A 439 -10.59 -14.61 5.84
CA PRO A 439 -9.90 -13.85 4.80
C PRO A 439 -8.66 -13.14 5.34
N ILE A 440 -7.51 -13.29 4.68
CA ILE A 440 -6.28 -12.58 5.04
C ILE A 440 -6.35 -11.13 4.55
N PRO A 441 -6.15 -10.11 5.41
CA PRO A 441 -6.21 -8.70 5.00
C PRO A 441 -5.22 -8.35 3.89
N ASN A 442 -5.65 -7.52 2.94
CA ASN A 442 -4.87 -7.17 1.74
C ASN A 442 -3.59 -6.37 2.05
N ASP A 443 -3.54 -5.70 3.19
CA ASP A 443 -2.40 -4.92 3.66
C ASP A 443 -1.35 -5.76 4.40
N VAL A 444 -1.64 -7.04 4.69
CA VAL A 444 -0.63 -8.00 5.15
C VAL A 444 0.42 -8.21 4.06
N THR A 445 1.68 -8.12 4.44
CA THR A 445 2.85 -8.23 3.56
C THR A 445 3.56 -9.57 3.67
N ALA A 446 3.36 -10.30 4.76
CA ALA A 446 3.85 -11.66 4.95
C ALA A 446 2.87 -12.42 5.84
N LEU A 447 2.65 -13.69 5.54
CA LEU A 447 1.93 -14.62 6.40
C LEU A 447 2.97 -15.47 7.14
N ILE A 448 2.69 -15.86 8.38
CA ILE A 448 3.48 -16.82 9.14
C ILE A 448 2.55 -17.92 9.62
N ILE A 449 2.87 -19.15 9.28
CA ILE A 449 2.17 -20.35 9.73
C ILE A 449 3.10 -21.10 10.69
N MET A 450 2.90 -20.92 12.01
CA MET A 450 3.76 -21.56 13.01
C MET A 450 3.14 -22.84 13.54
N ARG A 451 3.77 -23.97 13.26
CA ARG A 451 3.49 -25.28 13.87
C ARG A 451 1.98 -25.59 13.96
N PRO A 452 1.28 -25.73 12.83
CA PRO A 452 -0.14 -26.09 12.85
C PRO A 452 -0.31 -27.44 13.56
N ALA A 453 -1.20 -27.48 14.56
CA ALA A 453 -1.44 -28.67 15.37
C ALA A 453 -2.39 -29.67 14.69
N GLN A 454 -3.16 -29.21 13.70
CA GLN A 454 -4.11 -30.00 12.93
C GLN A 454 -3.95 -29.71 11.42
N PRO A 455 -4.30 -30.66 10.54
CA PRO A 455 -4.35 -30.41 9.10
C PRO A 455 -5.36 -29.30 8.77
N PHE A 456 -5.02 -28.44 7.82
CA PHE A 456 -5.97 -27.47 7.26
C PHE A 456 -6.95 -28.18 6.32
N ASP A 457 -8.23 -27.86 6.45
CA ASP A 457 -9.27 -28.26 5.51
C ASP A 457 -9.34 -27.32 4.29
N ASP A 458 -10.14 -27.68 3.29
CA ASP A 458 -10.23 -26.93 2.03
C ASP A 458 -10.66 -25.47 2.23
N GLU A 459 -11.55 -25.23 3.20
CA GLU A 459 -12.00 -23.88 3.57
C GLU A 459 -10.85 -23.05 4.15
N SER A 460 -10.02 -23.66 4.99
CA SER A 460 -8.86 -22.98 5.57
C SER A 460 -7.69 -22.78 4.59
N TRP A 461 -7.57 -23.64 3.58
CA TRP A 461 -6.55 -23.48 2.52
C TRP A 461 -6.87 -22.34 1.57
N TYR A 462 -8.15 -22.10 1.27
CA TYR A 462 -8.55 -21.13 0.26
C TYR A 462 -7.97 -19.71 0.47
N PRO A 463 -8.04 -19.08 1.68
CA PRO A 463 -7.42 -17.78 1.91
C PRO A 463 -5.89 -17.79 1.76
N VAL A 464 -5.23 -18.87 2.17
CA VAL A 464 -3.77 -19.03 2.07
C VAL A 464 -3.33 -19.10 0.61
N ASP A 465 -4.05 -19.85 -0.21
CA ASP A 465 -3.78 -19.95 -1.65
C ASP A 465 -3.96 -18.60 -2.35
N GLN A 466 -5.05 -17.88 -2.05
CA GLN A 466 -5.26 -16.52 -2.58
C GLN A 466 -4.10 -15.59 -2.20
N PHE A 467 -3.59 -15.71 -0.98
CA PHE A 467 -2.47 -14.91 -0.50
C PHE A 467 -1.16 -15.26 -1.24
N ILE A 468 -0.87 -16.54 -1.45
CA ILE A 468 0.30 -16.99 -2.23
C ILE A 468 0.20 -16.54 -3.69
N LEU A 469 -1.00 -16.66 -4.30
CA LEU A 469 -1.26 -16.22 -5.68
C LEU A 469 -1.07 -14.71 -5.85
N SER A 470 -1.25 -13.92 -4.78
CA SER A 470 -0.94 -12.48 -4.76
C SER A 470 0.58 -12.18 -4.78
N GLY A 471 1.43 -13.21 -4.69
CA GLY A 471 2.89 -13.12 -4.76
C GLY A 471 3.55 -12.65 -3.46
N LYS A 472 2.84 -12.76 -2.34
CA LYS A 472 3.34 -12.39 -1.01
C LYS A 472 3.99 -13.61 -0.31
N PRO A 473 5.03 -13.40 0.50
CA PRO A 473 5.70 -14.47 1.24
C PRO A 473 4.82 -15.08 2.34
N VAL A 474 4.91 -16.40 2.49
CA VAL A 474 4.30 -17.21 3.56
C VAL A 474 5.39 -17.97 4.29
#